data_AF-A0A4Q3A0Z7-F1
#
_entry.id   AF-A0A4Q3A0Z7-F1
#
_cell.length_a   1.000
_cell.length_b   1.000
_cell.length_c   1.000
_cell.angle_alpha   90.00
_cell.angle_beta   90.00
_cell.angle_gamma   90.00
#
_symmetry.space_group_name_H-M   'P 1'
#
loop_
_entity.id
_entity.type
_entity.pdbx_description
1 polymer ?
#
loop_
_entity_poly.entity_id
_entity_poly.type
_entity_poly.pdbx_seq_one_letter_code
_entity_poly.pdbx_strand_id
1 'polypeptide(L)'
;MQNKIKHVSLLFLSILIGAAFIYSSYTKTYTLESFQLFEFTIIEYLKFPWLLAIVSSRLLVGIELSLGVLIIFRFYGNLKWVLKLAIGLLAVFNLYLVYLWIIAGNNINCGCFGDAIWMSPASSLAKNFILILGIWLLIKYQSGIHLRWAHLGSLVLLLALSGVPYALYPIPDHQPQWLQKQRFQPDLSAIYEVGKPCPPVDLSKGKHIIAFLSLSCPHCQMAGYKMHLMKQKNPTLPFHMVVAGKQQNWKPFWDKTKAQNIPYTRLESEAFTNIAGYSWPVIYWLKDGWVEAETNFMQMDQGEIEKWLEKP
;
A
#
# COMPACT_ATOMS: atom_id res chain seq x y z
N MET A 1 14.91 -43.60 -16.21
CA MET A 1 13.63 -42.92 -15.91
C MET A 1 13.77 -41.85 -14.81
N GLN A 2 14.38 -42.18 -13.67
CA GLN A 2 14.57 -41.26 -12.53
C GLN A 2 15.26 -39.92 -12.87
N ASN A 3 16.32 -39.93 -13.71
CA ASN A 3 17.00 -38.68 -14.11
C ASN A 3 16.12 -37.75 -14.96
N LYS A 4 15.25 -38.30 -15.81
CA LYS A 4 14.29 -37.49 -16.59
C LYS A 4 13.23 -36.88 -15.67
N ILE A 5 12.69 -37.66 -14.75
CA ILE A 5 11.70 -37.19 -13.75
C ILE A 5 12.31 -36.05 -12.92
N LYS A 6 13.52 -36.25 -12.38
CA LYS A 6 14.23 -35.21 -11.62
C LYS A 6 14.41 -33.91 -12.43
N HIS A 7 14.80 -34.02 -13.69
CA HIS A 7 14.98 -32.84 -14.55
C HIS A 7 13.67 -32.10 -14.82
N VAL A 8 12.58 -32.83 -15.09
CA VAL A 8 11.24 -32.27 -15.29
C VAL A 8 10.73 -31.60 -14.02
N SER A 9 10.89 -32.24 -12.85
CA SER A 9 10.49 -31.67 -11.57
C SER A 9 11.22 -30.36 -11.24
N LEU A 10 12.53 -30.30 -11.51
CA LEU A 10 13.33 -29.10 -11.29
C LEU A 10 12.96 -27.97 -12.28
N LEU A 11 12.65 -28.31 -13.54
CA LEU A 11 12.11 -27.34 -14.50
C LEU A 11 10.77 -26.77 -14.02
N PHE A 12 9.86 -27.63 -13.58
CA PHE A 12 8.57 -27.21 -13.04
C PHE A 12 8.72 -26.31 -11.81
N LEU A 13 9.63 -26.66 -10.89
CA LEU A 13 9.98 -25.82 -9.74
C LEU A 13 10.51 -24.45 -10.17
N SER A 14 11.36 -24.40 -11.19
CA SER A 14 11.87 -23.15 -11.78
C SER A 14 10.74 -22.26 -12.30
N ILE A 15 9.80 -22.85 -13.05
CA ILE A 15 8.65 -22.12 -13.61
C ILE A 15 7.77 -21.58 -12.48
N LEU A 16 7.46 -22.40 -11.47
CA LEU A 16 6.63 -21.97 -10.33
C LEU A 16 7.27 -20.82 -9.53
N ILE A 17 8.55 -20.93 -9.22
CA ILE A 17 9.27 -19.89 -8.48
C ILE A 17 9.31 -18.60 -9.31
N GLY A 18 9.68 -18.68 -10.59
CA GLY A 18 9.74 -17.51 -11.44
C GLY A 18 8.36 -16.86 -11.64
N ALA A 19 7.31 -17.67 -11.80
CA ALA A 19 5.94 -17.18 -11.88
C ALA A 19 5.49 -16.47 -10.59
N ALA A 20 5.88 -16.96 -9.42
CA ALA A 20 5.58 -16.30 -8.15
C ALA A 20 6.21 -14.89 -8.05
N PHE A 21 7.44 -14.72 -8.54
CA PHE A 21 8.11 -13.42 -8.61
C PHE A 21 7.45 -12.47 -9.62
N ILE A 22 7.11 -12.96 -10.83
CA ILE A 22 6.40 -12.17 -11.82
C ILE A 22 5.03 -11.74 -11.28
N TYR A 23 4.28 -12.67 -10.68
CA TYR A 23 3.00 -12.37 -10.07
C TYR A 23 3.14 -11.33 -8.93
N SER A 24 4.17 -11.45 -8.09
CA SER A 24 4.53 -10.45 -7.07
C SER A 24 4.73 -9.04 -7.63
N SER A 25 5.44 -8.92 -8.77
CA SER A 25 5.67 -7.63 -9.42
C SER A 25 4.41 -7.08 -10.11
N TYR A 26 3.64 -7.97 -10.77
CA TYR A 26 2.43 -7.62 -11.49
C TYR A 26 1.35 -7.07 -10.54
N THR A 27 1.09 -7.74 -9.41
CA THR A 27 0.02 -7.29 -8.52
C THR A 27 0.37 -5.98 -7.80
N LYS A 28 1.65 -5.64 -7.63
CA LYS A 28 2.06 -4.31 -7.14
C LYS A 28 1.91 -3.20 -8.18
N THR A 29 1.83 -3.54 -9.46
CA THR A 29 1.72 -2.57 -10.57
C THR A 29 0.40 -2.67 -11.32
N TYR A 30 -0.52 -3.56 -10.92
CA TYR A 30 -1.77 -3.82 -11.63
C TYR A 30 -2.59 -2.55 -11.89
N THR A 31 -2.61 -1.65 -10.91
CA THR A 31 -3.14 -0.30 -11.06
C THR A 31 -2.15 0.72 -10.53
N LEU A 32 -2.30 1.99 -10.95
CA LEU A 32 -1.54 3.09 -10.36
C LEU A 32 -1.76 3.18 -8.84
N GLU A 33 -3.00 2.92 -8.40
CA GLU A 33 -3.39 2.90 -6.99
C GLU A 33 -2.64 1.80 -6.20
N SER A 34 -2.58 0.57 -6.75
CA SER A 34 -1.83 -0.55 -6.15
C SER A 34 -0.35 -0.20 -5.97
N PHE A 35 0.22 0.55 -6.92
CA PHE A 35 1.63 0.92 -6.87
C PHE A 35 1.90 2.01 -5.84
N GLN A 36 1.04 3.02 -5.78
CA GLN A 36 1.09 4.08 -4.76
C GLN A 36 0.84 3.53 -3.35
N LEU A 37 -0.02 2.51 -3.19
CA LEU A 37 -0.19 1.81 -1.91
C LEU A 37 1.12 1.15 -1.47
N PHE A 38 1.84 0.50 -2.38
CA PHE A 38 3.14 -0.11 -2.06
C PHE A 38 4.18 0.94 -1.68
N GLU A 39 4.28 2.05 -2.41
CA GLU A 39 5.12 3.20 -2.05
C GLU A 39 4.76 3.75 -0.67
N PHE A 40 3.47 3.87 -0.37
CA PHE A 40 2.99 4.34 0.92
C PHE A 40 3.45 3.44 2.06
N THR A 41 3.34 2.11 1.91
CA THR A 41 3.82 1.18 2.96
C THR A 41 5.32 1.36 3.25
N ILE A 42 6.14 1.64 2.22
CA ILE A 42 7.56 1.97 2.42
C ILE A 42 7.71 3.28 3.20
N ILE A 43 6.98 4.33 2.85
CA ILE A 43 7.06 5.63 3.53
C ILE A 43 6.59 5.54 4.99
N GLU A 44 5.45 4.89 5.22
CA GLU A 44 4.82 4.84 6.54
C GLU A 44 5.62 3.97 7.51
N TYR A 45 6.05 2.78 7.09
CA TYR A 45 6.69 1.83 8.00
C TYR A 45 8.22 1.97 8.05
N LEU A 46 8.89 2.18 6.91
CA LEU A 46 10.35 2.39 6.90
C LEU A 46 10.75 3.84 7.16
N LYS A 47 9.80 4.78 7.20
CA LYS A 47 10.05 6.22 7.41
C LYS A 47 11.03 6.80 6.38
N PHE A 48 11.07 6.22 5.18
CA PHE A 48 11.92 6.71 4.10
C PHE A 48 11.40 8.05 3.57
N PRO A 49 12.29 8.96 3.13
CA PRO A 49 11.88 10.14 2.36
C PRO A 49 11.11 9.72 1.11
N TRP A 50 10.12 10.52 0.72
CA TRP A 50 9.22 10.23 -0.41
C TRP A 50 9.96 9.85 -1.71
N LEU A 51 10.99 10.63 -2.09
CA LEU A 51 11.79 10.36 -3.28
C LEU A 51 12.50 8.99 -3.19
N LEU A 52 13.05 8.65 -2.03
CA LEU A 52 13.71 7.37 -1.81
C LEU A 52 12.72 6.21 -1.89
N ALA A 53 11.51 6.37 -1.35
CA ALA A 53 10.46 5.36 -1.42
C ALA A 53 10.01 5.09 -2.87
N ILE A 54 9.80 6.15 -3.66
CA ILE A 54 9.42 6.07 -5.08
C ILE A 54 10.49 5.40 -5.95
N VAL A 55 11.76 5.76 -5.74
CA VAL A 55 12.86 5.17 -6.50
C VAL A 55 13.06 3.71 -6.07
N SER A 56 13.08 3.44 -4.76
CA SER A 56 13.26 2.07 -4.26
C SER A 56 12.09 1.15 -4.62
N SER A 57 10.84 1.62 -4.61
CA SER A 57 9.67 0.81 -5.00
C SER A 57 9.78 0.32 -6.45
N ARG A 58 10.09 1.22 -7.38
CA ARG A 58 10.30 0.91 -8.82
C ARG A 58 11.44 -0.06 -9.01
N LEU A 59 12.56 0.18 -8.33
CA LEU A 59 13.72 -0.71 -8.40
C LEU A 59 13.39 -2.11 -7.87
N LEU A 60 12.73 -2.22 -6.71
CA LEU A 60 12.37 -3.51 -6.11
C LEU A 60 11.41 -4.30 -6.99
N VAL A 61 10.34 -3.67 -7.48
CA VAL A 61 9.39 -4.30 -8.42
C VAL A 61 10.08 -4.72 -9.70
N GLY A 62 10.96 -3.87 -10.23
CA GLY A 62 11.74 -4.15 -11.44
C GLY A 62 12.67 -5.35 -11.26
N ILE A 63 13.35 -5.45 -10.12
CA ILE A 63 14.20 -6.60 -9.78
C ILE A 63 13.34 -7.86 -9.61
N GLU A 64 12.17 -7.80 -8.95
CA GLU A 64 11.25 -8.94 -8.83
C GLU A 64 10.84 -9.48 -10.20
N LEU A 65 10.40 -8.61 -11.10
CA LEU A 65 10.03 -8.97 -12.47
C LEU A 65 11.21 -9.61 -13.21
N SER A 66 12.37 -8.98 -13.14
CA SER A 66 13.60 -9.42 -13.80
C SER A 66 14.04 -10.81 -13.36
N LEU A 67 14.08 -11.03 -12.03
CA LEU A 67 14.42 -12.32 -11.44
C LEU A 67 13.40 -13.38 -11.84
N GLY A 68 12.11 -13.06 -11.82
CA GLY A 68 11.06 -13.98 -12.23
C GLY A 68 11.26 -14.48 -13.66
N VAL A 69 11.47 -13.57 -14.61
CA VAL A 69 11.75 -13.90 -16.02
C VAL A 69 13.03 -14.74 -16.16
N LEU A 70 14.14 -14.31 -15.55
CA LEU A 70 15.42 -15.03 -15.62
C LEU A 70 15.33 -16.44 -15.04
N ILE A 71 14.57 -16.64 -13.97
CA ILE A 71 14.36 -17.95 -13.34
C ILE A 71 13.50 -18.86 -14.22
N ILE A 72 12.42 -18.37 -14.83
CA ILE A 72 11.60 -19.18 -15.77
C ILE A 72 12.45 -19.68 -16.94
N PHE A 73 13.23 -18.79 -17.56
CA PHE A 73 14.08 -19.14 -18.70
C PHE A 73 15.40 -19.84 -18.30
N ARG A 74 15.65 -20.03 -17.00
CA ARG A 74 16.83 -20.70 -16.44
C ARG A 74 18.16 -20.02 -16.81
N PHE A 75 18.13 -18.71 -17.02
CA PHE A 75 19.32 -17.88 -17.20
C PHE A 75 19.89 -17.48 -15.84
N TYR A 76 20.60 -18.41 -15.20
CA TYR A 76 21.13 -18.18 -13.83
C TYR A 76 22.44 -17.40 -13.78
N GLY A 77 23.13 -17.27 -14.91
CA GLY A 77 24.45 -16.67 -15.01
C GLY A 77 25.56 -17.49 -14.33
N ASN A 78 26.78 -16.97 -14.37
CA ASN A 78 27.94 -17.61 -13.74
C ASN A 78 27.75 -17.74 -12.23
N LEU A 79 28.15 -18.89 -11.67
CA LEU A 79 27.99 -19.21 -10.24
C LEU A 79 26.56 -19.06 -9.70
N LYS A 80 25.56 -19.08 -10.60
CA LYS A 80 24.13 -18.92 -10.32
C LYS A 80 23.79 -17.65 -9.55
N TRP A 81 24.43 -16.53 -9.91
CA TRP A 81 24.28 -15.25 -9.23
C TRP A 81 22.82 -14.76 -9.21
N VAL A 82 22.01 -15.06 -10.24
CA VAL A 82 20.58 -14.70 -10.28
C VAL A 82 19.80 -15.37 -9.15
N LEU A 83 20.04 -16.66 -8.91
CA LEU A 83 19.38 -17.40 -7.82
C LEU A 83 19.84 -16.89 -6.44
N LYS A 84 21.13 -16.55 -6.30
CA LYS A 84 21.67 -15.95 -5.07
C LYS A 84 21.08 -14.56 -4.82
N LEU A 85 20.93 -13.75 -5.86
CA LEU A 85 20.28 -12.45 -5.79
C LEU A 85 18.80 -12.58 -5.39
N ALA A 86 18.09 -13.57 -5.92
CA ALA A 86 16.70 -13.87 -5.52
C ALA A 86 16.59 -14.26 -4.04
N ILE A 87 17.50 -15.09 -3.51
CA ILE A 87 17.58 -15.36 -2.07
C ILE A 87 17.88 -14.08 -1.28
N GLY A 88 18.82 -13.26 -1.76
CA GLY A 88 19.16 -11.98 -1.13
C GLY A 88 17.96 -11.03 -1.05
N LEU A 89 17.20 -10.90 -2.13
CA LEU A 89 15.97 -10.09 -2.17
C LEU A 89 14.92 -10.61 -1.18
N LEU A 90 14.66 -11.93 -1.17
CA LEU A 90 13.73 -12.54 -0.22
C LEU A 90 14.19 -12.38 1.23
N ALA A 91 15.51 -12.40 1.48
CA ALA A 91 16.06 -12.13 2.81
C ALA A 91 15.79 -10.68 3.25
N VAL A 92 15.98 -9.70 2.36
CA VAL A 92 15.63 -8.29 2.62
C VAL A 92 14.13 -8.14 2.90
N PHE A 93 13.27 -8.77 2.09
CA PHE A 93 11.82 -8.76 2.34
C PHE A 93 11.45 -9.42 3.66
N ASN A 94 12.11 -10.52 4.05
CA ASN A 94 11.87 -11.17 5.33
C ASN A 94 12.26 -10.26 6.51
N LEU A 95 13.40 -9.57 6.43
CA LEU A 95 13.79 -8.60 7.46
C LEU A 95 12.76 -7.47 7.60
N TYR A 96 12.29 -6.93 6.47
CA TYR A 96 11.21 -5.94 6.46
C TYR A 96 9.92 -6.49 7.09
N LEU A 97 9.51 -7.71 6.75
CA LEU A 97 8.29 -8.32 7.28
C LEU A 97 8.37 -8.59 8.79
N VAL A 98 9.53 -9.00 9.30
CA VAL A 98 9.75 -9.14 10.75
C VAL A 98 9.64 -7.79 11.45
N TYR A 99 10.30 -6.77 10.91
CA TYR A 99 10.20 -5.39 11.42
C TYR A 99 8.75 -4.89 11.43
N LEU A 100 8.03 -5.10 10.32
CA LEU A 100 6.64 -4.71 10.14
C LEU A 100 5.73 -5.42 11.15
N TRP A 101 5.92 -6.72 11.37
CA TRP A 101 5.17 -7.47 12.37
C TRP A 101 5.41 -6.90 13.78
N ILE A 102 6.65 -6.57 14.14
CA ILE A 102 6.97 -6.02 15.47
C ILE A 102 6.25 -4.68 15.72
N ILE A 103 6.15 -3.81 14.70
CA ILE A 103 5.62 -2.45 14.87
C ILE A 103 4.10 -2.37 14.65
N ALA A 104 3.58 -3.08 13.65
CA ALA A 104 2.19 -2.94 13.21
C ALA A 104 1.34 -4.21 13.49
N GLY A 105 1.95 -5.28 14.00
CA GLY A 105 1.27 -6.54 14.28
C GLY A 105 1.03 -7.40 13.03
N ASN A 106 0.28 -8.49 13.20
CA ASN A 106 0.07 -9.49 12.13
C ASN A 106 -1.25 -9.29 11.35
N ASN A 107 -2.07 -8.31 11.72
CA ASN A 107 -3.41 -8.10 11.13
C ASN A 107 -3.44 -7.03 10.04
N ILE A 108 -2.28 -6.65 9.52
CA ILE A 108 -2.14 -5.67 8.44
C ILE A 108 -1.79 -6.38 7.12
N ASN A 109 -2.10 -5.73 6.00
CA ASN A 109 -1.60 -6.18 4.71
C ASN A 109 -0.14 -5.76 4.56
N CYS A 110 0.77 -6.71 4.40
CA CYS A 110 2.18 -6.42 4.22
C CYS A 110 2.55 -5.93 2.81
N GLY A 111 1.62 -5.96 1.86
CA GLY A 111 1.81 -5.45 0.48
C GLY A 111 2.70 -6.33 -0.41
N CYS A 112 3.12 -7.52 0.05
CA CYS A 112 3.98 -8.41 -0.75
C CYS A 112 3.36 -8.86 -2.08
N PHE A 113 2.04 -8.98 -2.16
CA PHE A 113 1.30 -9.19 -3.41
C PHE A 113 0.38 -7.99 -3.72
N GLY A 114 0.74 -6.79 -3.28
CA GLY A 114 -0.09 -5.61 -3.43
C GLY A 114 -1.43 -5.74 -2.70
N ASP A 115 -2.47 -5.20 -3.31
CA ASP A 115 -3.86 -5.22 -2.86
C ASP A 115 -4.65 -6.44 -3.39
N ALA A 116 -4.12 -7.14 -4.41
CA ALA A 116 -4.78 -8.28 -5.03
C ALA A 116 -4.97 -9.47 -4.07
N ILE A 117 -4.00 -9.72 -3.19
CA ILE A 117 -4.08 -10.77 -2.16
C ILE A 117 -3.70 -10.16 -0.81
N TRP A 118 -4.67 -10.08 0.10
CA TRP A 118 -4.39 -9.71 1.48
C TRP A 118 -3.55 -10.79 2.15
N MET A 119 -2.34 -10.43 2.57
CA MET A 119 -1.43 -11.32 3.29
C MET A 119 -0.90 -10.67 4.56
N SER A 120 -1.03 -11.40 5.67
CA SER A 120 -0.39 -11.04 6.93
C SER A 120 1.14 -11.20 6.85
N PRO A 121 1.91 -10.45 7.66
CA PRO A 121 3.36 -10.63 7.76
C PRO A 121 3.81 -12.08 7.95
N ALA A 122 3.15 -12.83 8.83
CA ALA A 122 3.44 -14.24 9.09
C ALA A 122 3.25 -15.12 7.84
N SER A 123 2.16 -14.93 7.11
CA SER A 123 1.87 -15.69 5.89
C SER A 123 2.88 -15.40 4.79
N SER A 124 3.31 -14.14 4.66
CA SER A 124 4.33 -13.72 3.71
C SER A 124 5.73 -14.24 4.06
N LEU A 125 6.09 -14.27 5.34
CA LEU A 125 7.33 -14.89 5.80
C LEU A 125 7.37 -16.38 5.44
N ALA A 126 6.31 -17.13 5.77
CA ALA A 126 6.21 -18.55 5.43
C ALA A 126 6.36 -18.80 3.93
N LYS A 127 5.66 -18.01 3.09
CA LYS A 127 5.80 -18.07 1.63
C LYS A 127 7.25 -17.84 1.19
N ASN A 128 7.90 -16.81 1.70
CA ASN A 128 9.28 -16.48 1.33
C ASN A 128 10.26 -17.58 1.75
N PHE A 129 10.07 -18.22 2.91
CA PHE A 129 10.88 -19.38 3.32
C PHE A 129 10.72 -20.56 2.34
N ILE A 130 9.49 -20.85 1.89
CA ILE A 130 9.23 -21.89 0.88
C ILE A 130 9.95 -21.56 -0.43
N LEU A 131 9.88 -20.30 -0.88
CA LEU A 131 10.57 -19.84 -2.09
C LEU A 131 12.10 -19.95 -1.94
N ILE A 132 12.67 -19.55 -0.81
CA ILE A 132 14.11 -19.70 -0.52
C ILE A 132 14.54 -21.16 -0.59
N LEU A 133 13.77 -22.07 0.02
CA LEU A 133 14.06 -23.51 -0.04
C LEU A 133 14.01 -24.04 -1.47
N GLY A 134 13.00 -23.64 -2.25
CA GLY A 134 12.90 -23.98 -3.66
C GLY A 134 14.08 -23.47 -4.48
N ILE A 135 14.49 -22.22 -4.29
CA ILE A 135 15.65 -21.63 -4.96
C ILE A 135 16.95 -22.34 -4.55
N TRP A 136 17.11 -22.71 -3.27
CA TRP A 136 18.24 -23.49 -2.79
C TRP A 136 18.35 -24.85 -3.48
N LEU A 137 17.21 -25.54 -3.69
CA LEU A 137 17.18 -26.78 -4.47
C LEU A 137 17.61 -26.57 -5.93
N LEU A 138 17.20 -25.47 -6.57
CA LEU A 138 17.66 -25.11 -7.92
C LEU A 138 19.18 -24.84 -7.95
N ILE A 139 19.72 -24.14 -6.95
CA ILE A 139 21.17 -23.92 -6.81
C ILE A 139 21.91 -25.26 -6.67
N LYS A 140 21.38 -26.21 -5.91
CA LYS A 140 22.05 -27.49 -5.67
C LYS A 140 21.98 -28.45 -6.85
N TYR A 141 20.83 -28.53 -7.53
CA TYR A 141 20.56 -29.63 -8.47
C TYR A 141 20.36 -29.22 -9.93
N GLN A 142 20.16 -27.93 -10.25
CA GLN A 142 19.89 -27.49 -11.62
C GLN A 142 21.06 -26.70 -12.20
N SER A 143 21.63 -27.17 -13.31
CA SER A 143 22.80 -26.54 -13.97
C SER A 143 22.47 -25.22 -14.69
N GLY A 144 21.22 -25.02 -15.12
CA GLY A 144 20.83 -23.84 -15.91
C GLY A 144 21.33 -23.91 -17.36
N ILE A 145 21.19 -22.80 -18.10
CA ILE A 145 21.69 -22.70 -19.48
C ILE A 145 23.15 -22.23 -19.46
N HIS A 146 24.06 -23.07 -19.96
CA HIS A 146 25.49 -22.74 -20.10
C HIS A 146 25.78 -22.18 -21.49
N LEU A 147 25.58 -20.87 -21.68
CA LEU A 147 25.98 -20.15 -22.90
C LEU A 147 27.17 -19.23 -22.58
N ARG A 148 28.11 -19.06 -23.52
CA ARG A 148 29.32 -18.23 -23.35
C ARG A 148 29.01 -16.79 -22.93
N TRP A 149 27.88 -16.26 -23.41
CA TRP A 149 27.38 -14.92 -23.10
C TRP A 149 26.21 -14.90 -22.12
N ALA A 150 25.87 -16.03 -21.48
CA ALA A 150 24.72 -16.12 -20.58
C ALA A 150 24.85 -15.19 -19.35
N HIS A 151 26.08 -14.93 -18.88
CA HIS A 151 26.32 -13.99 -17.79
C HIS A 151 25.98 -12.55 -18.20
N LEU A 152 26.48 -12.09 -19.36
CA LEU A 152 26.23 -10.75 -19.85
C LEU A 152 24.76 -10.58 -20.24
N GLY A 153 24.19 -11.59 -20.91
CA GLY A 153 22.77 -11.62 -21.26
C GLY A 153 21.85 -11.56 -20.04
N SER A 154 22.16 -12.29 -18.97
CA SER A 154 21.37 -12.22 -17.73
C SER A 154 21.49 -10.87 -17.03
N LEU A 155 22.67 -10.23 -17.05
CA LEU A 155 22.86 -8.89 -16.48
C LEU A 155 22.13 -7.83 -17.30
N VAL A 156 22.26 -7.84 -18.63
CA VAL A 156 21.57 -6.91 -19.53
C VAL A 156 20.06 -7.05 -19.39
N LEU A 157 19.54 -8.29 -19.33
CA LEU A 157 18.11 -8.53 -19.15
C LEU A 157 17.64 -8.07 -17.75
N LEU A 158 18.44 -8.28 -16.70
CA LEU A 158 18.14 -7.77 -15.36
C LEU A 158 18.01 -6.25 -15.37
N LEU A 159 18.97 -5.54 -15.95
CA LEU A 159 18.97 -4.08 -16.00
C LEU A 159 17.82 -3.55 -16.86
N ALA A 160 17.60 -4.14 -18.04
CA ALA A 160 16.52 -3.74 -18.95
C ALA A 160 15.13 -3.91 -18.32
N LEU A 161 14.85 -5.08 -17.74
CA LEU A 161 13.56 -5.35 -17.09
C LEU A 161 13.39 -4.57 -15.79
N SER A 162 14.46 -4.28 -15.05
CA SER A 162 14.39 -3.43 -13.85
C SER A 162 14.07 -1.97 -14.18
N GLY A 163 14.34 -1.52 -15.41
CA GLY A 163 13.96 -0.20 -15.91
C GLY A 163 12.49 -0.07 -16.31
N VAL A 164 11.78 -1.19 -16.54
CA VAL A 164 10.38 -1.17 -17.03
C VAL A 164 9.44 -0.38 -16.11
N PRO A 165 9.44 -0.54 -14.77
CA PRO A 165 8.57 0.24 -13.90
C PRO A 165 8.81 1.75 -13.99
N TYR A 166 10.03 2.20 -14.28
CA TYR A 166 10.33 3.62 -14.45
C TYR A 166 9.76 4.20 -15.74
N ALA A 167 9.67 3.40 -16.80
CA ALA A 167 9.07 3.80 -18.06
C ALA A 167 7.53 3.82 -18.00
N LEU A 168 6.94 2.85 -17.29
CA LEU A 168 5.48 2.72 -17.17
C LEU A 168 4.88 3.65 -16.10
N TYR A 169 5.60 3.86 -14.99
CA TYR A 169 5.16 4.67 -13.86
C TYR A 169 6.20 5.76 -13.62
N PRO A 170 6.17 6.87 -14.39
CA PRO A 170 7.13 7.96 -14.22
C PRO A 170 7.10 8.50 -12.79
N ILE A 171 8.22 9.08 -12.37
CA ILE A 171 8.31 9.72 -11.06
C ILE A 171 7.47 11.01 -11.11
N PRO A 172 6.50 11.20 -10.20
CA PRO A 172 5.74 12.45 -10.14
C PRO A 172 6.66 13.64 -9.87
N ASP A 173 6.37 14.79 -10.45
CA ASP A 173 7.19 16.01 -10.26
C ASP A 173 6.98 16.68 -8.90
N HIS A 174 5.93 16.27 -8.16
CA HIS A 174 5.54 16.85 -6.89
C HIS A 174 5.07 15.78 -5.92
N GLN A 175 5.38 15.99 -4.64
CA GLN A 175 4.93 15.14 -3.54
C GLN A 175 3.42 15.27 -3.38
N PRO A 176 2.67 14.16 -3.26
CA PRO A 176 1.22 14.24 -3.09
C PRO A 176 0.87 14.98 -1.79
N GLN A 177 -0.21 15.75 -1.84
CA GLN A 177 -0.62 16.67 -0.76
C GLN A 177 -0.79 15.95 0.59
N TRP A 178 -1.35 14.74 0.60
CA TRP A 178 -1.55 13.94 1.80
C TRP A 178 -0.24 13.47 2.50
N LEU A 179 0.94 13.60 1.85
CA LEU A 179 2.24 13.37 2.50
C LEU A 179 2.89 14.65 3.03
N GLN A 180 2.30 15.83 2.78
CA GLN A 180 2.84 17.10 3.23
C GLN A 180 2.53 17.27 4.73
N LYS A 181 3.54 17.09 5.58
CA LYS A 181 3.42 17.22 7.04
C LYS A 181 3.22 18.67 7.53
N GLN A 182 3.18 19.65 6.63
CA GLN A 182 2.95 21.06 6.94
C GLN A 182 1.52 21.46 6.53
N ARG A 183 1.05 22.61 7.03
CA ARG A 183 -0.27 23.18 6.70
C ARG A 183 -0.51 23.14 5.18
N PHE A 184 -1.45 22.32 4.72
CA PHE A 184 -1.77 22.14 3.30
C PHE A 184 -3.27 22.34 3.03
N GLN A 185 -3.63 22.61 1.78
CA GLN A 185 -5.03 22.71 1.36
C GLN A 185 -5.42 21.43 0.61
N PRO A 186 -6.27 20.55 1.19
CA PRO A 186 -6.82 19.42 0.47
C PRO A 186 -7.73 19.93 -0.65
N ASP A 187 -7.71 19.27 -1.80
CA ASP A 187 -8.66 19.56 -2.86
C ASP A 187 -10.07 19.08 -2.47
N LEU A 188 -10.87 19.99 -1.92
CA LEU A 188 -12.25 19.71 -1.52
C LEU A 188 -13.24 19.76 -2.70
N SER A 189 -12.81 20.09 -3.92
CA SER A 189 -13.71 20.27 -5.07
C SER A 189 -14.54 19.02 -5.36
N ALA A 190 -13.95 17.83 -5.19
CA ALA A 190 -14.63 16.55 -5.37
C ALA A 190 -15.85 16.35 -4.44
N ILE A 191 -15.87 17.02 -3.28
CA ILE A 191 -17.00 17.01 -2.34
C ILE A 191 -18.18 17.83 -2.87
N TYR A 192 -17.90 18.86 -3.69
CA TYR A 192 -18.87 19.81 -4.22
C TYR A 192 -19.24 19.58 -5.69
N GLU A 193 -18.85 18.45 -6.27
CA GLU A 193 -19.18 18.12 -7.67
C GLU A 193 -20.68 18.19 -7.94
N VAL A 194 -21.03 18.76 -9.09
CA VAL A 194 -22.40 18.96 -9.54
C VAL A 194 -23.13 17.61 -9.62
N GLY A 195 -24.30 17.52 -8.97
CA GLY A 195 -25.13 16.31 -8.95
C GLY A 195 -24.95 15.41 -7.72
N LYS A 196 -24.04 15.74 -6.80
CA LYS A 196 -23.91 15.08 -5.49
C LYS A 196 -24.62 15.89 -4.38
N PRO A 197 -25.07 15.24 -3.29
CA PRO A 197 -25.59 15.94 -2.13
C PRO A 197 -24.47 16.82 -1.55
N CYS A 198 -24.63 18.13 -1.65
CA CYS A 198 -23.69 19.11 -1.12
C CYS A 198 -23.73 19.06 0.43
N PRO A 199 -22.57 19.16 1.11
CA PRO A 199 -22.54 19.41 2.54
C PRO A 199 -23.44 20.60 2.91
N PRO A 200 -24.15 20.56 4.06
CA PRO A 200 -24.99 21.66 4.50
C PRO A 200 -24.20 22.92 4.89
N VAL A 201 -22.87 22.81 5.03
CA VAL A 201 -21.96 23.89 5.41
C VAL A 201 -20.76 23.88 4.48
N ASP A 202 -20.27 25.07 4.11
CA ASP A 202 -19.04 25.23 3.34
C ASP A 202 -17.80 24.85 4.18
N LEU A 203 -17.29 23.65 3.94
CA LEU A 203 -16.10 23.08 4.57
C LEU A 203 -14.80 23.85 4.26
N SER A 204 -14.82 24.76 3.28
CA SER A 204 -13.66 25.62 2.98
C SER A 204 -13.57 26.85 3.88
N LYS A 205 -14.59 27.12 4.70
CA LYS A 205 -14.66 28.33 5.55
C LYS A 205 -14.89 27.96 7.01
N GLY A 206 -14.20 28.64 7.92
CA GLY A 206 -14.30 28.37 9.35
C GLY A 206 -13.60 27.07 9.75
N LYS A 207 -13.97 26.54 10.91
CA LYS A 207 -13.34 25.35 11.49
C LYS A 207 -14.19 24.11 11.32
N HIS A 208 -13.59 23.07 10.74
CA HIS A 208 -14.24 21.78 10.50
C HIS A 208 -13.31 20.63 10.89
N ILE A 209 -13.91 19.52 11.30
CA ILE A 209 -13.20 18.26 11.50
C ILE A 209 -13.77 17.27 10.51
N ILE A 210 -12.95 16.94 9.50
CA ILE A 210 -13.34 16.11 8.38
C ILE A 210 -12.68 14.74 8.53
N ALA A 211 -13.50 13.71 8.69
CA ALA A 211 -13.03 12.33 8.80
C ALA A 211 -13.23 11.57 7.49
N PHE A 212 -12.15 11.03 6.95
CA PHE A 212 -12.15 10.19 5.75
C PHE A 212 -12.20 8.72 6.16
N LEU A 213 -13.35 8.09 5.92
CA LEU A 213 -13.70 6.77 6.45
C LEU A 213 -14.04 5.77 5.33
N SER A 214 -13.31 4.65 5.27
CA SER A 214 -13.69 3.52 4.43
C SER A 214 -14.79 2.68 5.09
N LEU A 215 -15.82 2.32 4.32
CA LEU A 215 -16.98 1.56 4.82
C LEU A 215 -16.60 0.17 5.36
N SER A 216 -15.55 -0.44 4.81
CA SER A 216 -15.08 -1.78 5.22
C SER A 216 -14.00 -1.79 6.28
N CYS A 217 -13.37 -0.66 6.58
CA CYS A 217 -12.24 -0.62 7.50
C CYS A 217 -12.70 -0.65 8.98
N PRO A 218 -12.24 -1.61 9.81
CA PRO A 218 -12.59 -1.66 11.22
C PRO A 218 -12.20 -0.39 11.99
N HIS A 219 -11.03 0.18 11.72
CA HIS A 219 -10.59 1.42 12.37
C HIS A 219 -11.43 2.62 11.95
N CYS A 220 -11.92 2.67 10.70
CA CYS A 220 -12.87 3.69 10.26
C CYS A 220 -14.23 3.55 10.96
N GLN A 221 -14.69 2.31 11.16
CA GLN A 221 -15.92 2.05 11.93
C GLN A 221 -15.79 2.51 13.38
N MET A 222 -14.63 2.28 14.01
CA MET A 222 -14.34 2.77 15.36
C MET A 222 -14.27 4.30 15.42
N ALA A 223 -13.63 4.94 14.44
CA ALA A 223 -13.57 6.40 14.34
C ALA A 223 -14.98 7.00 14.24
N GLY A 224 -15.81 6.48 13.32
CA GLY A 224 -17.19 6.95 13.15
C GLY A 224 -18.02 6.78 14.43
N TYR A 225 -17.89 5.65 15.13
CA TYR A 225 -18.57 5.45 16.42
C TYR A 225 -18.08 6.43 17.50
N LYS A 226 -16.78 6.68 17.58
CA LYS A 226 -16.21 7.64 18.53
C LYS A 226 -16.70 9.07 18.24
N MET A 227 -16.73 9.48 16.96
CA MET A 227 -17.30 10.76 16.55
C MET A 227 -18.78 10.87 16.90
N HIS A 228 -19.55 9.80 16.70
CA HIS A 228 -20.97 9.75 17.06
C HIS A 228 -21.19 10.07 18.55
N LEU A 229 -20.43 9.44 19.44
CA LEU A 229 -20.50 9.67 20.88
C LEU A 229 -20.13 11.12 21.25
N MET A 230 -19.08 11.67 20.64
CA MET A 230 -18.67 13.07 20.87
C MET A 230 -19.76 14.04 20.40
N LYS A 231 -20.36 13.81 19.23
CA LYS A 231 -21.45 14.63 18.69
C LYS A 231 -22.73 14.53 19.53
N GLN A 232 -23.01 13.38 20.13
CA GLN A 232 -24.11 13.25 21.10
C GLN A 232 -23.85 14.08 22.36
N LYS A 233 -22.62 14.06 22.87
CA LYS A 233 -22.23 14.83 24.07
C LYS A 233 -22.21 16.34 23.79
N ASN A 234 -21.72 16.73 22.62
CA ASN A 234 -21.67 18.13 22.18
C ASN A 234 -22.15 18.26 20.72
N PRO A 235 -23.44 18.61 20.52
CA PRO A 235 -24.02 18.76 19.18
C PRO A 235 -23.39 19.88 18.33
N THR A 236 -22.63 20.82 18.91
CA THR A 236 -22.04 21.94 18.15
C THR A 236 -20.74 21.58 17.44
N LEU A 237 -20.13 20.42 17.74
CA LEU A 237 -18.88 19.99 17.11
C LEU A 237 -19.00 19.97 15.58
N PRO A 238 -18.11 20.64 14.83
CA PRO A 238 -18.23 20.81 13.38
C PRO A 238 -17.69 19.59 12.62
N PHE A 239 -18.29 18.43 12.88
CA PHE A 239 -17.91 17.17 12.26
C PHE A 239 -18.55 17.01 10.88
N HIS A 240 -17.75 16.53 9.93
CA HIS A 240 -18.21 16.05 8.64
C HIS A 240 -17.50 14.73 8.31
N MET A 241 -18.23 13.75 7.78
CA MET A 241 -17.63 12.49 7.34
C MET A 241 -17.58 12.42 5.83
N VAL A 242 -16.43 12.08 5.28
CA VAL A 242 -16.30 11.67 3.89
C VAL A 242 -16.18 10.15 3.88
N VAL A 243 -17.08 9.45 3.18
CA VAL A 243 -17.13 7.99 3.16
C VAL A 243 -16.89 7.43 1.77
N ALA A 244 -16.14 6.32 1.69
CA ALA A 244 -15.89 5.60 0.44
C ALA A 244 -15.95 4.08 0.62
N GLY A 245 -16.35 3.37 -0.44
CA GLY A 245 -16.38 1.91 -0.47
C GLY A 245 -17.60 1.31 -1.18
N LYS A 246 -17.61 -0.02 -1.29
CA LYS A 246 -18.66 -0.79 -1.99
C LYS A 246 -20.02 -0.67 -1.28
N GLN A 247 -21.10 -0.61 -2.07
CA GLN A 247 -22.48 -0.49 -1.59
C GLN A 247 -22.87 -1.55 -0.54
N GLN A 248 -22.36 -2.78 -0.69
CA GLN A 248 -22.59 -3.89 0.25
C GLN A 248 -22.14 -3.59 1.68
N ASN A 249 -21.17 -2.69 1.87
CA ASN A 249 -20.63 -2.33 3.19
C ASN A 249 -21.39 -1.16 3.85
N TRP A 250 -22.39 -0.58 3.16
CA TRP A 250 -23.14 0.58 3.65
C TRP A 250 -23.89 0.28 4.95
N LYS A 251 -24.80 -0.71 4.91
CA LYS A 251 -25.59 -1.10 6.08
C LYS A 251 -24.69 -1.55 7.26
N PRO A 252 -23.70 -2.46 7.07
CA PRO A 252 -22.79 -2.84 8.15
C PRO A 252 -22.04 -1.66 8.80
N PHE A 253 -21.60 -0.68 8.00
CA PHE A 253 -20.89 0.49 8.51
C PHE A 253 -21.79 1.32 9.44
N TRP A 254 -23.00 1.64 8.99
CA TRP A 254 -23.95 2.45 9.77
C TRP A 254 -24.52 1.72 10.98
N ASP A 255 -24.74 0.41 10.88
CA ASP A 255 -25.19 -0.41 12.00
C ASP A 255 -24.15 -0.45 13.12
N LYS A 256 -22.85 -0.42 12.80
CA LYS A 256 -21.76 -0.39 13.78
C LYS A 256 -21.45 1.01 14.31
N THR A 257 -21.41 2.02 13.43
CA THR A 257 -20.96 3.37 13.80
C THR A 257 -22.04 4.20 14.46
N LYS A 258 -23.32 3.94 14.17
CA LYS A 258 -24.46 4.77 14.61
C LYS A 258 -24.33 6.27 14.26
N ALA A 259 -23.41 6.61 13.34
CA ALA A 259 -22.99 7.98 13.07
C ALA A 259 -23.89 8.74 12.10
N GLN A 260 -25.14 8.32 11.91
CA GLN A 260 -26.11 9.02 11.03
C GLN A 260 -26.47 10.43 11.54
N ASN A 261 -26.11 10.76 12.78
CA ASN A 261 -26.25 12.09 13.37
C ASN A 261 -25.16 13.08 12.91
N ILE A 262 -24.20 12.65 12.10
CA ILE A 262 -23.12 13.48 11.58
C ILE A 262 -23.31 13.64 10.06
N PRO A 263 -23.25 14.88 9.53
CA PRO A 263 -23.28 15.12 8.08
C PRO A 263 -22.20 14.31 7.35
N TYR A 264 -22.55 13.76 6.19
CA TYR A 264 -21.60 12.98 5.41
C TYR A 264 -21.74 13.19 3.91
N THR A 265 -20.62 13.02 3.20
CA THR A 265 -20.56 12.98 1.74
C THR A 265 -19.92 11.68 1.30
N ARG A 266 -20.41 11.12 0.21
CA ARG A 266 -19.79 9.95 -0.41
C ARG A 266 -18.88 10.38 -1.55
N LEU A 267 -17.66 9.85 -1.58
CA LEU A 267 -16.75 9.96 -2.72
C LEU A 267 -16.50 8.60 -3.36
N GLU A 268 -16.15 8.63 -4.64
CA GLU A 268 -15.56 7.48 -5.32
C GLU A 268 -14.13 7.26 -4.81
N SER A 269 -13.64 6.01 -4.91
CA SER A 269 -12.36 5.62 -4.31
C SER A 269 -11.19 6.51 -4.73
N GLU A 270 -11.09 6.88 -6.00
CA GLU A 270 -9.98 7.70 -6.51
C GLU A 270 -9.98 9.10 -5.89
N ALA A 271 -11.11 9.81 -5.96
CA ALA A 271 -11.25 11.14 -5.35
C ALA A 271 -11.05 11.10 -3.84
N PHE A 272 -11.51 10.04 -3.19
CA PHE A 272 -11.30 9.82 -1.76
C PHE A 272 -9.83 9.64 -1.40
N THR A 273 -9.13 8.74 -2.08
CA THR A 273 -7.70 8.42 -1.87
C THR A 273 -6.80 9.61 -2.20
N ASN A 274 -7.12 10.40 -3.23
CA ASN A 274 -6.37 11.59 -3.58
C ASN A 274 -6.30 12.62 -2.44
N ILE A 275 -7.38 12.72 -1.65
CA ILE A 275 -7.46 13.64 -0.51
C ILE A 275 -6.92 12.98 0.77
N ALA A 276 -7.36 11.75 1.07
CA ALA A 276 -7.11 11.07 2.34
C ALA A 276 -5.79 10.28 2.40
N GLY A 277 -5.12 10.08 1.27
CA GLY A 277 -3.98 9.16 1.15
C GLY A 277 -4.40 7.69 1.29
N TYR A 278 -3.50 6.85 1.78
CA TYR A 278 -3.67 5.39 1.86
C TYR A 278 -3.77 4.83 3.29
N SER A 279 -3.70 5.69 4.32
CA SER A 279 -3.86 5.30 5.72
C SER A 279 -5.18 5.81 6.23
N TRP A 280 -6.18 4.94 6.36
CA TRP A 280 -7.50 5.33 6.85
C TRP A 280 -7.82 4.62 8.17
N PRO A 281 -8.46 5.30 9.13
CA PRO A 281 -9.07 6.62 9.00
C PRO A 281 -8.05 7.77 9.12
N VAL A 282 -8.27 8.81 8.32
CA VAL A 282 -7.58 10.09 8.44
C VAL A 282 -8.59 11.15 8.87
N ILE A 283 -8.22 11.96 9.86
CA ILE A 283 -9.10 12.97 10.46
C ILE A 283 -8.37 14.30 10.43
N TYR A 284 -8.81 15.19 9.55
CA TYR A 284 -8.22 16.51 9.36
C TYR A 284 -8.97 17.58 10.15
N TRP A 285 -8.22 18.48 10.78
CA TRP A 285 -8.74 19.67 11.42
C TRP A 285 -8.48 20.85 10.49
N LEU A 286 -9.53 21.33 9.83
CA LEU A 286 -9.45 22.37 8.83
C LEU A 286 -9.82 23.73 9.41
N LYS A 287 -9.02 24.76 9.13
CA LYS A 287 -9.36 26.16 9.34
C LYS A 287 -9.25 26.93 8.04
N ASP A 288 -10.38 27.45 7.54
CA ASP A 288 -10.46 28.22 6.30
C ASP A 288 -9.81 27.50 5.10
N GLY A 289 -10.13 26.21 4.97
CA GLY A 289 -9.65 25.35 3.89
C GLY A 289 -8.24 24.79 4.09
N TRP A 290 -7.55 25.14 5.18
CA TRP A 290 -6.21 24.63 5.49
C TRP A 290 -6.24 23.57 6.58
N VAL A 291 -5.55 22.46 6.38
CA VAL A 291 -5.31 21.45 7.41
C VAL A 291 -4.29 22.00 8.41
N GLU A 292 -4.71 22.21 9.66
CA GLU A 292 -3.84 22.66 10.75
C GLU A 292 -3.35 21.51 11.62
N ALA A 293 -4.09 20.40 11.64
CA ALA A 293 -3.71 19.18 12.34
C ALA A 293 -4.32 17.94 11.67
N GLU A 294 -3.66 16.81 11.87
CA GLU A 294 -4.12 15.48 11.47
C GLU A 294 -4.10 14.56 12.70
N THR A 295 -5.17 13.78 12.87
CA THR A 295 -5.28 12.77 13.92
C THR A 295 -5.82 11.46 13.36
N ASN A 296 -5.60 10.37 14.10
CA ASN A 296 -6.24 9.08 13.83
C ASN A 296 -7.28 8.76 14.92
N PHE A 297 -8.00 7.64 14.78
CA PHE A 297 -9.06 7.27 15.71
C PHE A 297 -8.60 7.08 17.17
N MET A 298 -7.34 6.67 17.39
CA MET A 298 -6.78 6.48 18.73
C MET A 298 -6.52 7.83 19.40
N GLN A 299 -5.90 8.76 18.68
CA GLN A 299 -5.47 10.07 19.18
C GLN A 299 -6.59 11.11 19.22
N MET A 300 -7.66 10.94 18.44
CA MET A 300 -8.78 11.87 18.42
C MET A 300 -9.39 12.02 19.81
N ASP A 301 -9.35 13.21 20.40
CA ASP A 301 -9.87 13.49 21.73
C ASP A 301 -10.81 14.70 21.69
N GLN A 302 -11.93 14.62 22.40
CA GLN A 302 -12.93 15.69 22.38
C GLN A 302 -12.42 16.97 23.04
N GLY A 303 -11.68 16.86 24.15
CA GLY A 303 -11.17 18.03 24.86
C GLY A 303 -10.13 18.79 24.04
N GLU A 304 -9.25 18.07 23.34
CA GLU A 304 -8.30 18.70 22.41
C GLU A 304 -8.98 19.36 21.21
N ILE A 305 -10.05 18.74 20.68
CA ILE A 305 -10.89 19.33 19.64
C ILE A 305 -11.53 20.63 20.13
N GLU A 306 -12.16 20.61 21.30
CA GLU A 306 -12.84 21.79 21.87
C GLU A 306 -11.84 22.92 22.14
N LYS A 307 -10.67 22.61 22.72
CA LYS A 307 -9.57 23.58 22.88
C LYS A 307 -9.09 24.15 21.56
N TRP A 308 -9.00 23.34 20.50
CA TRP A 308 -8.61 23.84 19.18
C TRP A 308 -9.69 24.74 18.58
N LEU A 309 -10.97 24.43 18.78
CA LEU A 309 -12.09 25.26 18.32
C LEU A 309 -12.08 26.64 18.99
N GLU A 310 -11.73 26.74 20.27
CA GLU A 310 -11.63 27.99 21.04
C GLU A 310 -10.48 28.91 20.63
N LYS A 311 -9.43 28.39 19.98
CA LYS A 311 -8.32 29.22 19.49
C LYS A 311 -8.83 30.20 18.41
N PRO A 312 -8.30 31.42 18.28
CA PRO A 312 -8.70 32.34 17.23
C PRO A 312 -8.36 31.82 15.83
#